data_AF-A0A0F7GX88-F1
#
_entry.id   AF-A0A0F7GX88-F1
#
_cell.length_a   1.000
_cell.length_b   1.000
_cell.length_c   1.000
_cell.angle_alpha   90.00
_cell.angle_beta   90.00
_cell.angle_gamma   90.00
#
_symmetry.space_group_name_H-M   'P 1'
#
loop_
_entity.id
_entity.type
_entity.pdbx_description
1 polymer ?
#
loop_
_entity_poly.entity_id
_entity_poly.type
_entity_poly.pdbx_seq_one_letter_code
_entity_poly.pdbx_strand_id
1 'polypeptide(L)'
;AVATGLSLSNANPASFAAENKKGFQDVIDRKDGYTFLYPFGWQEVAIQGQDKVFKDVIEPLESVSVNMVPTNKEDIRDLGSPQQVAEALIKKVLAPASQKTKLVEAAEHDVDGKAYYTFEFIAQVPNYVRHGLGTVSIGNGKFYTVTTGANERRWEKMKDRLHTIIDSFKIFNV
;
A
#
# COMPACT_ATOMS: atom_id res chain seq x y z
N ALA A 1 1.37 60.69 -26.51
CA ALA A 1 1.33 59.22 -26.58
C ALA A 1 1.87 58.68 -25.26
N VAL A 2 1.04 58.05 -24.43
CA VAL A 2 1.45 57.52 -23.12
C VAL A 2 1.52 56.00 -23.25
N ALA A 3 2.73 55.45 -23.15
CA ALA A 3 2.97 54.02 -23.25
C ALA A 3 2.73 53.35 -21.89
N THR A 4 1.66 52.57 -21.79
CA THR A 4 1.37 51.65 -20.68
C THR A 4 2.26 50.42 -20.80
N GLY A 5 3.21 50.25 -19.88
CA GLY A 5 3.97 49.02 -19.72
C GLY A 5 3.20 48.01 -18.88
N LEU A 6 2.79 46.89 -19.49
CA LEU A 6 2.27 45.72 -18.78
C LEU A 6 3.45 44.88 -18.30
N SER A 7 3.71 44.88 -16.98
CA SER A 7 4.61 43.90 -16.37
C SER A 7 3.86 42.57 -16.20
N LEU A 8 4.20 41.58 -17.02
CA LEU A 8 3.79 40.19 -16.83
C LEU A 8 4.68 39.58 -15.74
N SER A 9 4.14 39.40 -14.55
CA SER A 9 4.76 38.59 -13.49
C SER A 9 4.67 37.11 -13.88
N ASN A 10 5.78 36.53 -14.32
CA ASN A 10 5.95 35.08 -14.42
C ASN A 10 5.92 34.49 -12.99
N ALA A 11 4.73 34.10 -12.53
CA ALA A 11 4.64 33.17 -11.41
C ALA A 11 5.11 31.80 -11.93
N ASN A 12 6.34 31.40 -11.58
CA ASN A 12 6.73 30.00 -11.64
C ASN A 12 5.69 29.22 -10.81
N PRO A 13 4.98 28.23 -11.38
CA PRO A 13 4.30 27.28 -10.52
C PRO A 13 5.40 26.55 -9.77
N ALA A 14 5.42 26.69 -8.44
CA ALA A 14 6.25 25.86 -7.59
C ALA A 14 5.94 24.41 -7.97
N SER A 15 6.88 23.76 -8.64
CA SER A 15 6.83 22.32 -8.84
C SER A 15 6.81 21.73 -7.45
N PHE A 16 5.68 21.10 -7.08
CA PHE A 16 5.62 20.21 -5.93
C PHE A 16 6.51 19.01 -6.24
N ALA A 17 7.82 19.21 -6.11
CA ALA A 17 8.75 18.11 -5.97
C ALA A 17 8.48 17.55 -4.57
N ALA A 18 7.62 16.53 -4.50
CA ALA A 18 7.57 15.66 -3.33
C ALA A 18 9.02 15.24 -3.05
N GLU A 19 9.45 15.36 -1.80
CA GLU A 19 10.77 14.94 -1.36
C GLU A 19 10.83 13.40 -1.50
N ASN A 20 11.13 12.92 -2.70
CA ASN A 20 11.06 11.51 -3.02
C ASN A 20 12.09 10.76 -2.18
N LYS A 21 11.61 9.90 -1.28
CA LYS A 21 12.45 9.03 -0.47
C LYS A 21 13.40 8.28 -1.40
N LYS A 22 14.72 8.46 -1.21
CA LYS A 22 15.74 7.97 -2.14
C LYS A 22 15.53 6.48 -2.44
N GLY A 23 15.41 6.15 -3.73
CA GLY A 23 15.20 4.77 -4.18
C GLY A 23 13.74 4.31 -4.24
N PHE A 24 12.78 5.22 -4.06
CA PHE A 24 11.35 4.97 -4.23
C PHE A 24 10.75 5.87 -5.32
N GLN A 25 9.62 5.42 -5.86
CA GLN A 25 8.75 6.15 -6.77
C GLN A 25 7.36 6.25 -6.16
N ASP A 26 6.65 7.33 -6.44
CA ASP A 26 5.32 7.62 -5.93
C ASP A 26 4.23 7.11 -6.89
N VAL A 27 3.15 6.60 -6.30
CA VAL A 27 1.87 6.33 -6.98
C VAL A 27 0.85 7.26 -6.37
N ILE A 28 0.11 7.97 -7.21
CA ILE A 28 -1.03 8.80 -6.81
C ILE A 28 -2.20 8.42 -7.70
N ASP A 29 -3.14 7.65 -7.16
CA ASP A 29 -4.40 7.38 -7.83
C ASP A 29 -5.46 8.39 -7.38
N ARG A 30 -5.64 9.44 -8.18
CA ARG A 30 -6.62 10.50 -7.90
C ARG A 30 -8.05 10.05 -8.11
N LYS A 31 -8.28 8.99 -8.88
CA LYS A 31 -9.64 8.49 -9.15
C LYS A 31 -10.13 7.64 -8.00
N ASP A 32 -9.24 6.81 -7.46
CA ASP A 32 -9.56 5.88 -6.39
C ASP A 32 -9.08 6.34 -5.00
N GLY A 33 -8.42 7.50 -4.91
CA GLY A 33 -8.27 8.24 -3.66
C GLY A 33 -7.16 7.75 -2.76
N TYR A 34 -6.03 7.31 -3.31
CA TYR A 34 -4.92 6.84 -2.50
C TYR A 34 -3.55 7.14 -3.10
N THR A 35 -2.54 7.05 -2.25
CA THR A 35 -1.13 7.15 -2.63
C THR A 35 -0.28 6.15 -1.85
N PHE A 36 0.83 5.71 -2.44
CA PHE A 36 1.88 4.96 -1.76
C PHE A 36 3.20 5.09 -2.52
N LEU A 37 4.29 4.68 -1.86
CA LEU A 37 5.62 4.56 -2.46
C LEU A 37 5.91 3.11 -2.83
N TYR A 38 6.66 2.89 -3.92
CA TYR A 38 7.22 1.58 -4.26
C TYR A 38 8.70 1.67 -4.62
N PRO A 39 9.49 0.58 -4.48
CA PRO A 39 10.91 0.60 -4.78
C PRO A 39 11.20 0.85 -6.26
N PHE A 40 12.22 1.65 -6.54
CA PHE A 40 12.74 1.84 -7.88
C PHE A 40 13.15 0.50 -8.51
N GLY A 41 12.77 0.30 -9.78
CA GLY A 41 13.06 -0.91 -10.55
C GLY A 41 11.91 -1.92 -10.59
N TRP A 42 10.88 -1.75 -9.76
CA TRP A 42 9.65 -2.53 -9.88
C TRP A 42 8.79 -2.01 -11.04
N GLN A 43 8.08 -2.92 -11.68
CA GLN A 43 7.24 -2.64 -12.84
C GLN A 43 5.77 -2.86 -12.52
N GLU A 44 4.91 -1.98 -13.04
CA GLU A 44 3.47 -2.13 -12.97
C GLU A 44 3.01 -3.31 -13.84
N VAL A 45 2.11 -4.13 -13.30
CA VAL A 45 1.49 -5.26 -14.00
C VAL A 45 -0.01 -5.25 -13.74
N ALA A 46 -0.80 -5.45 -14.80
CA ALA A 46 -2.23 -5.62 -14.67
C ALA A 46 -2.56 -7.04 -14.17
N ILE A 47 -3.28 -7.13 -13.04
CA ILE A 47 -3.80 -8.39 -12.50
C ILE A 47 -5.30 -8.23 -12.29
N GLN A 48 -6.09 -9.17 -12.83
CA GLN A 48 -7.54 -9.13 -12.69
C GLN A 48 -7.95 -9.14 -11.20
N GLY A 49 -8.80 -8.18 -10.82
CA GLY A 49 -9.29 -8.04 -9.45
C GLY A 49 -8.35 -7.27 -8.51
N GLN A 50 -7.21 -6.80 -8.99
CA GLN A 50 -6.35 -5.85 -8.27
C GLN A 50 -6.44 -4.49 -8.96
N ASP A 51 -6.31 -3.42 -8.19
CA ASP A 51 -6.32 -2.07 -8.74
C ASP A 51 -4.94 -1.69 -9.29
N LYS A 52 -3.91 -1.84 -8.46
CA LYS A 52 -2.51 -1.64 -8.83
C LYS A 52 -1.66 -2.78 -8.32
N VAL A 53 -0.70 -3.22 -9.15
CA VAL A 53 0.31 -4.19 -8.75
C VAL A 53 1.64 -3.76 -9.33
N PHE A 54 2.64 -3.62 -8.48
CA PHE A 54 4.03 -3.40 -8.86
C PHE A 54 4.87 -4.57 -8.36
N LYS A 55 5.78 -5.08 -9.18
CA LYS A 55 6.65 -6.20 -8.78
C LYS A 55 8.07 -6.04 -9.30
N ASP A 56 9.00 -6.64 -8.59
CA ASP A 56 10.37 -6.79 -9.05
C ASP A 56 10.41 -7.66 -10.31
N VAL A 57 11.27 -7.28 -11.26
CA VAL A 57 11.44 -7.99 -12.53
C VAL A 57 12.17 -9.32 -12.34
N ILE A 58 13.08 -9.38 -11.37
CA ILE A 58 13.93 -10.52 -11.08
C ILE A 58 13.26 -11.42 -10.04
N GLU A 59 12.59 -10.83 -9.05
CA GLU A 59 12.12 -11.54 -7.85
C GLU A 59 10.60 -11.41 -7.65
N PRO A 60 9.79 -12.30 -8.24
CA PRO A 60 8.33 -12.10 -8.35
C PRO A 60 7.56 -12.04 -7.03
N LEU A 61 8.14 -12.57 -5.94
CA LEU A 61 7.55 -12.50 -4.61
C LEU A 61 7.76 -11.14 -3.93
N GLU A 62 8.66 -10.31 -4.48
CA GLU A 62 8.86 -8.91 -4.15
C GLU A 62 7.88 -8.07 -4.95
N SER A 63 6.72 -7.83 -4.37
CA SER A 63 5.64 -7.09 -5.01
C SER A 63 4.81 -6.32 -4.01
N VAL A 64 4.09 -5.32 -4.48
CA VAL A 64 3.03 -4.61 -3.76
C VAL A 64 1.78 -4.64 -4.62
N SER A 65 0.65 -4.92 -3.98
CA SER A 65 -0.67 -4.88 -4.62
C SER A 65 -1.65 -4.09 -3.78
N VAL A 66 -2.51 -3.33 -4.44
CA VAL A 66 -3.64 -2.63 -3.85
C VAL A 66 -4.93 -3.31 -4.34
N ASN A 67 -5.73 -3.79 -3.40
CA ASN A 67 -7.06 -4.30 -3.63
C ASN A 67 -8.10 -3.37 -3.01
N MET A 68 -9.23 -3.21 -3.69
CA MET A 68 -10.36 -2.42 -3.22
C MET A 68 -11.65 -3.22 -3.28
N VAL A 69 -12.38 -3.25 -2.16
CA VAL A 69 -13.68 -3.92 -2.07
C VAL A 69 -14.73 -2.95 -1.51
N PRO A 70 -15.87 -2.74 -2.19
CA PRO A 70 -16.94 -1.89 -1.67
C PRO A 70 -17.44 -2.33 -0.28
N THR A 71 -17.80 -1.37 0.56
CA THR A 71 -18.32 -1.64 1.91
C THR A 71 -19.28 -0.56 2.37
N ASN A 72 -20.22 -0.96 3.23
CA ASN A 72 -21.14 -0.04 3.94
C ASN A 72 -20.64 0.29 5.35
N LYS A 73 -19.44 -0.19 5.72
CA LYS A 73 -18.78 0.15 6.99
C LYS A 73 -18.02 1.46 6.82
N GLU A 74 -17.92 2.24 7.89
CA GLU A 74 -17.24 3.53 7.88
C GLU A 74 -15.88 3.47 8.60
N ASP A 75 -15.80 2.73 9.71
CA ASP A 75 -14.57 2.53 10.47
C ASP A 75 -14.20 1.04 10.50
N ILE A 76 -12.91 0.73 10.33
CA ILE A 76 -12.40 -0.63 10.41
C ILE A 76 -12.49 -1.19 11.83
N ARG A 77 -12.52 -0.32 12.85
CA ARG A 77 -12.72 -0.69 14.25
C ARG A 77 -14.04 -1.42 14.50
N ASP A 78 -15.04 -1.21 13.65
CA ASP A 78 -16.32 -1.92 13.69
C ASP A 78 -16.19 -3.43 13.40
N LEU A 79 -15.06 -3.87 12.84
CA LEU A 79 -14.81 -5.27 12.50
C LEU A 79 -14.09 -6.04 13.61
N GLY A 80 -13.61 -5.35 14.65
CA GLY A 80 -12.87 -5.93 15.76
C GLY A 80 -11.42 -5.44 15.83
N SER A 81 -10.63 -6.13 16.66
CA SER A 81 -9.21 -5.79 16.88
C SER A 81 -8.35 -6.00 15.64
N PRO A 82 -7.19 -5.32 15.55
CA PRO A 82 -6.22 -5.53 14.46
C PRO A 82 -5.87 -7.01 14.24
N GLN A 83 -5.68 -7.77 15.32
CA GLN A 83 -5.34 -9.18 15.26
C GLN A 83 -6.46 -10.00 14.62
N GLN A 84 -7.71 -9.81 15.06
CA GLN A 84 -8.87 -10.54 14.53
C GLN A 84 -9.11 -10.24 13.04
N VAL A 85 -9.01 -8.96 12.66
CA VAL A 85 -9.19 -8.54 11.26
C VAL A 85 -8.06 -9.06 10.38
N ALA A 86 -6.80 -8.95 10.83
CA ALA A 86 -5.64 -9.46 10.11
C ALA A 86 -5.72 -10.97 9.91
N GLU A 87 -6.02 -11.75 10.95
CA GLU A 87 -6.18 -13.22 10.84
C GLU A 87 -7.28 -13.61 9.85
N ALA A 88 -8.43 -12.92 9.92
CA ALA A 88 -9.55 -13.17 9.02
C ALA A 88 -9.17 -12.84 7.56
N LEU A 89 -8.50 -11.71 7.34
CA LEU A 89 -8.07 -11.26 6.01
C LEU A 89 -7.02 -12.20 5.41
N ILE A 90 -6.01 -12.58 6.20
CA ILE A 90 -4.97 -13.52 5.77
C ILE A 90 -5.59 -14.86 5.37
N LYS A 91 -6.46 -15.42 6.21
CA LYS A 91 -7.03 -16.76 6.00
C LYS A 91 -8.07 -16.82 4.89
N LYS A 92 -8.85 -15.76 4.68
CA LYS A 92 -9.99 -15.77 3.75
C LYS A 92 -9.70 -15.10 2.41
N VAL A 93 -8.72 -14.20 2.35
CA VAL A 93 -8.50 -13.34 1.18
C VAL A 93 -7.06 -13.42 0.66
N LEU A 94 -6.06 -13.29 1.53
CA LEU A 94 -4.66 -13.13 1.08
C LEU A 94 -3.95 -14.45 0.80
N ALA A 95 -4.39 -15.54 1.43
CA ALA A 95 -3.78 -16.85 1.25
C ALA A 95 -4.81 -17.88 0.78
N PRO A 96 -4.51 -18.68 -0.27
CA PRO A 96 -5.26 -19.87 -0.60
C PRO A 96 -5.35 -20.83 0.60
N ALA A 97 -6.46 -21.57 0.71
CA ALA A 97 -6.68 -22.53 1.78
C ALA A 97 -5.61 -23.65 1.89
N SER A 98 -4.84 -23.87 0.82
CA SER A 98 -3.73 -24.82 0.79
C SER A 98 -2.44 -24.29 1.45
N GLN A 99 -2.34 -22.99 1.70
CA GLN A 99 -1.17 -22.37 2.33
C GLN A 99 -1.30 -22.40 3.85
N LYS A 100 -0.18 -22.67 4.53
CA LYS A 100 -0.10 -22.51 5.98
C LYS A 100 0.24 -21.06 6.28
N THR A 101 -0.61 -20.39 7.05
CA THR A 101 -0.41 -18.99 7.41
C THR A 101 -0.19 -18.80 8.90
N LYS A 102 0.58 -17.78 9.26
CA LYS A 102 0.83 -17.37 10.64
C LYS A 102 0.85 -15.84 10.70
N LEU A 103 0.04 -15.26 11.58
CA LEU A 103 0.17 -13.85 11.96
C LEU A 103 1.40 -13.69 12.86
N VAL A 104 2.25 -12.71 12.55
CA VAL A 104 3.45 -12.36 13.34
C VAL A 104 3.13 -11.19 14.26
N GLU A 105 2.60 -10.12 13.68
CA GLU A 105 2.25 -8.90 14.40
C GLU A 105 1.01 -8.27 13.77
N ALA A 106 0.21 -7.55 14.57
CA ALA A 106 -0.81 -6.65 14.09
C ALA A 106 -0.91 -5.44 15.02
N ALA A 107 -1.07 -4.26 14.44
CA ALA A 107 -1.15 -2.99 15.16
C ALA A 107 -2.17 -2.07 14.50
N GLU A 108 -2.72 -1.16 15.30
CA GLU A 108 -3.54 -0.04 14.83
C GLU A 108 -2.71 1.24 14.87
N HIS A 109 -2.90 2.10 13.88
CA HIS A 109 -2.47 3.49 13.94
C HIS A 109 -3.50 4.39 13.26
N ASP A 110 -3.45 5.68 13.58
CA ASP A 110 -4.35 6.68 13.02
C ASP A 110 -3.58 7.61 12.08
N VAL A 111 -4.10 7.84 10.88
CA VAL A 111 -3.56 8.80 9.91
C VAL A 111 -4.70 9.71 9.48
N ASP A 112 -4.61 10.99 9.87
CA ASP A 112 -5.60 12.03 9.57
C ASP A 112 -7.05 11.64 9.96
N GLY A 113 -7.22 10.99 11.12
CA GLY A 113 -8.52 10.58 11.65
C GLY A 113 -9.08 9.30 11.02
N LYS A 114 -8.29 8.59 10.20
CA LYS A 114 -8.63 7.27 9.68
C LYS A 114 -7.79 6.21 10.37
N ALA A 115 -8.45 5.13 10.80
CA ALA A 115 -7.79 3.99 11.41
C ALA A 115 -7.21 3.04 10.36
N TYR A 116 -5.93 2.74 10.48
CA TYR A 116 -5.21 1.76 9.66
C TYR A 116 -4.79 0.59 10.54
N TYR A 117 -5.10 -0.62 10.08
CA TYR A 117 -4.57 -1.84 10.68
C TYR A 117 -3.42 -2.34 9.83
N THR A 118 -2.23 -2.37 10.42
CA THR A 118 -1.02 -2.95 9.83
C THR A 118 -0.73 -4.29 10.44
N PHE A 119 -0.22 -5.21 9.64
CA PHE A 119 0.10 -6.55 10.11
C PHE A 119 1.23 -7.19 9.32
N GLU A 120 1.97 -8.06 9.99
CA GLU A 120 3.03 -8.90 9.45
C GLU A 120 2.60 -10.36 9.52
N PHE A 121 2.85 -11.12 8.45
CA PHE A 121 2.46 -12.52 8.38
C PHE A 121 3.40 -13.37 7.54
N ILE A 122 3.41 -14.66 7.86
CA ILE A 122 4.10 -15.69 7.08
C ILE A 122 3.05 -16.50 6.31
N ALA A 123 3.29 -16.71 5.02
CA ALA A 123 2.54 -17.64 4.19
C ALA A 123 3.50 -18.70 3.61
N GLN A 124 3.27 -19.96 3.96
CA GLN A 124 4.14 -21.08 3.62
C GLN A 124 3.42 -22.09 2.71
N VAL A 125 4.13 -22.48 1.65
CA VAL A 125 3.83 -23.62 0.78
C VAL A 125 5.02 -24.59 0.76
N PRO A 126 4.90 -25.82 0.23
CA PRO A 126 6.00 -26.80 0.29
C PRO A 126 7.33 -26.32 -0.31
N ASN A 127 7.29 -25.43 -1.31
CA ASN A 127 8.46 -25.01 -2.07
C ASN A 127 8.98 -23.60 -1.74
N TYR A 128 8.21 -22.77 -1.03
CA TYR A 128 8.67 -21.46 -0.59
C TYR A 128 7.91 -20.94 0.63
N VAL A 129 8.54 -20.00 1.33
CA VAL A 129 7.95 -19.22 2.42
C VAL A 129 7.96 -17.76 1.98
N ARG A 130 6.80 -17.10 2.03
CA ARG A 130 6.66 -15.67 1.80
C ARG A 130 6.45 -14.98 3.13
N HIS A 131 7.24 -13.95 3.37
CA HIS A 131 7.05 -13.00 4.44
C HIS A 131 6.30 -11.79 3.89
N GLY A 132 5.12 -11.52 4.42
CA GLY A 132 4.23 -10.48 3.95
C GLY A 132 3.96 -9.42 5.00
N LEU A 133 3.76 -8.20 4.52
CA LEU A 133 3.16 -7.10 5.27
C LEU A 133 1.85 -6.71 4.61
N GLY A 134 0.89 -6.29 5.41
CA GLY A 134 -0.36 -5.72 4.94
C GLY A 134 -0.77 -4.48 5.71
N THR A 135 -1.50 -3.61 5.03
CA THR A 135 -2.28 -2.55 5.68
C THR A 135 -3.69 -2.56 5.13
N VAL A 136 -4.66 -2.37 6.01
CA VAL A 136 -6.07 -2.29 5.66
C VAL A 136 -6.74 -1.12 6.38
N SER A 137 -7.52 -0.35 5.63
CA SER A 137 -8.29 0.78 6.13
C SER A 137 -9.58 0.94 5.33
N ILE A 138 -10.54 1.66 5.88
CA ILE A 138 -11.77 2.05 5.19
C ILE A 138 -11.67 3.51 4.76
N GLY A 139 -12.10 3.81 3.55
CA GLY A 139 -12.28 5.17 3.05
C GLY A 139 -13.11 5.15 1.78
N ASN A 140 -13.70 6.28 1.39
CA ASN A 140 -14.41 6.41 0.10
C ASN A 140 -15.43 5.27 -0.19
N GLY A 141 -16.08 4.71 0.85
CA GLY A 141 -17.00 3.57 0.75
C GLY A 141 -16.35 2.22 0.36
N LYS A 142 -15.04 2.06 0.54
CA LYS A 142 -14.27 0.87 0.17
C LYS A 142 -13.30 0.44 1.28
N PHE A 143 -13.09 -0.86 1.40
CA PHE A 143 -11.90 -1.42 2.01
C PHE A 143 -10.72 -1.24 1.06
N TYR A 144 -9.67 -0.58 1.52
CA TYR A 144 -8.38 -0.60 0.86
C TYR A 144 -7.52 -1.63 1.56
N THR A 145 -6.97 -2.58 0.81
CA THR A 145 -6.00 -3.54 1.31
C THR A 145 -4.74 -3.44 0.48
N VAL A 146 -3.64 -3.03 1.09
CA VAL A 146 -2.32 -3.09 0.49
C VAL A 146 -1.60 -4.30 1.05
N THR A 147 -0.95 -5.08 0.19
CA THR A 147 -0.13 -6.20 0.61
C THR A 147 1.19 -6.14 -0.12
N THR A 148 2.28 -6.27 0.63
CA THR A 148 3.62 -6.42 0.08
C THR A 148 4.33 -7.59 0.74
N GLY A 149 5.50 -7.97 0.24
CA GLY A 149 6.26 -9.06 0.84
C GLY A 149 7.50 -9.41 0.05
N ALA A 150 8.22 -10.42 0.53
CA ALA A 150 9.35 -11.01 -0.15
C ALA A 150 9.43 -12.51 0.17
N ASN A 151 10.32 -13.22 -0.52
CA ASN A 151 10.73 -14.54 -0.06
C ASN A 151 11.41 -14.42 1.32
N GLU A 152 11.12 -15.34 2.23
CA GLU A 152 11.71 -15.37 3.58
C GLU A 152 13.24 -15.30 3.55
N ARG A 153 13.89 -15.95 2.57
CA ARG A 153 15.36 -15.91 2.41
C ARG A 153 15.91 -14.51 2.14
N ARG A 154 15.08 -13.59 1.68
CA ARG A 154 15.42 -12.19 1.37
C ARG A 154 14.81 -11.19 2.35
N TRP A 155 14.05 -11.64 3.34
CA TRP A 155 13.34 -10.78 4.28
C TRP A 155 14.25 -9.73 4.92
N GLU A 156 15.37 -10.15 5.51
CA GLU A 156 16.31 -9.23 6.17
C GLU A 156 16.89 -8.15 5.24
N LYS A 157 16.93 -8.40 3.93
CA LYS A 157 17.38 -7.41 2.94
C LYS A 157 16.27 -6.46 2.51
N MET A 158 15.02 -6.89 2.62
CA MET A 158 13.87 -6.20 2.05
C MET A 158 12.97 -5.54 3.09
N LYS A 159 12.97 -6.01 4.34
CA LYS A 159 12.02 -5.58 5.39
C LYS A 159 11.88 -4.06 5.50
N ASP A 160 12.98 -3.32 5.56
CA ASP A 160 12.94 -1.85 5.70
C ASP A 160 12.28 -1.17 4.49
N ARG A 161 12.50 -1.72 3.29
CA ARG A 161 11.86 -1.23 2.06
C ARG A 161 10.39 -1.57 2.04
N LEU A 162 10.02 -2.77 2.48
CA LEU A 162 8.63 -3.24 2.51
C LEU A 162 7.81 -2.49 3.57
N HIS A 163 8.37 -2.22 4.75
CA HIS A 163 7.74 -1.34 5.74
C HIS A 163 7.55 0.07 5.19
N THR A 164 8.55 0.61 4.49
CA THR A 164 8.41 1.93 3.85
C THR A 164 7.22 2.00 2.89
N ILE A 165 6.93 0.94 2.13
CA ILE A 165 5.76 0.87 1.26
C ILE A 165 4.49 0.99 2.09
N ILE A 166 4.37 0.16 3.14
CA ILE A 166 3.19 0.09 4.01
C ILE A 166 2.96 1.42 4.74
N ASP A 167 4.01 1.99 5.33
CA ASP A 167 3.94 3.24 6.11
C ASP A 167 3.65 4.45 5.23
N SER A 168 3.94 4.36 3.93
CA SER A 168 3.65 5.43 2.97
C SER A 168 2.22 5.40 2.42
N PHE A 169 1.47 4.31 2.63
CA PHE A 169 0.13 4.18 2.09
C PHE A 169 -0.82 5.15 2.80
N LYS A 170 -1.54 5.96 2.01
CA LYS A 170 -2.48 6.94 2.53
C LYS A 170 -3.69 7.08 1.62
N ILE A 171 -4.86 7.10 2.23
CA ILE A 171 -6.14 7.36 1.58
C ILE A 171 -6.46 8.86 1.71
N PHE A 172 -6.90 9.48 0.62
CA PHE A 172 -7.48 10.81 0.60
C PHE A 172 -8.90 10.76 0.02
N ASN A 173 -9.70 11.76 0.35
CA ASN A 173 -11.10 11.82 -0.08
C ASN A 173 -11.17 12.24 -1.57
N VAL A 174 -12.12 11.64 -2.29
CA VAL A 174 -12.38 11.90 -3.72
C VAL A 174 -13.81 12.37 -3.93
#